data_AF-A0A9W7A088-F1
#
_entry.id   AF-A0A9W7A088-F1
#
_cell.length_a   1.000
_cell.length_b   1.000
_cell.length_c   1.000
_cell.angle_alpha   90.00
_cell.angle_beta   90.00
_cell.angle_gamma   90.00
#
_symmetry.space_group_name_H-M   'P 1'
#
loop_
_entity.id
_entity.type
_entity.pdbx_description
1 polymer ?
#
loop_
_entity_poly.entity_id
_entity_poly.type
_entity_poly.pdbx_seq_one_letter_code
_entity_poly.pdbx_strand_id
1 'polypeptide(L)'
;MPASATSTSLGASPRVFPRPEYPPVMEVALSFVKEVIWQGGVTGAFLTFWAFPGYQWTRELAREYEVSDKLYFAIMTSLVHTVIYLVCNFGFYFMDKYEMAQEYKLERKPHMTPSAKLMRKMATEATIGQLITSPLIVYFLYPVFKYFGMYALDAPLPDIPSLIKTFVVGHMFNDIGFYWTHRLFHCKALYKRFHKQHHEFTGTIGFAAEYANPVEVIVSNQIPTVGGVLFFGAHPLCVWIWIGMRLQQTYEAHSGYCFEGHILDKLWITHSESAAHHDHHHTANQGNFGGLYTDWLFGTMDHYQKIGGKEGYITLKKGVKAAPNKKA
;
A
#
# COMPACT_ATOMS: atom_id res chain seq x y z
N MET A 1 -27.35 -20.00 -24.55
CA MET A 1 -25.92 -20.37 -24.63
C MET A 1 -25.10 -19.17 -24.21
N PRO A 2 -24.41 -19.18 -23.06
CA PRO A 2 -23.55 -18.06 -22.72
C PRO A 2 -22.24 -18.22 -23.51
N ALA A 3 -21.96 -17.22 -24.35
CA ALA A 3 -20.69 -17.09 -25.02
C ALA A 3 -19.56 -17.10 -23.96
N SER A 4 -18.60 -18.00 -24.16
CA SER A 4 -17.39 -18.07 -23.37
C SER A 4 -16.61 -16.75 -23.51
N ALA A 5 -16.75 -15.88 -22.51
CA ALA A 5 -15.82 -14.78 -22.31
C ALA A 5 -14.46 -15.40 -21.95
N THR A 6 -13.66 -15.68 -22.98
CA THR A 6 -12.26 -16.06 -22.88
C THR A 6 -11.48 -14.85 -22.37
N SER A 7 -11.53 -14.61 -21.07
CA SER A 7 -10.61 -13.69 -20.37
C SER A 7 -9.24 -14.36 -20.27
N THR A 8 -8.50 -14.42 -21.37
CA THR A 8 -7.13 -14.96 -21.44
C THR A 8 -6.05 -13.88 -21.40
N SER A 9 -6.36 -12.61 -21.11
CA SER A 9 -5.30 -11.60 -21.02
C SER A 9 -4.71 -11.54 -19.61
N LEU A 10 -3.78 -12.44 -19.29
CA LEU A 10 -2.64 -12.00 -18.48
C LEU A 10 -2.01 -10.82 -19.24
N GLY A 11 -2.24 -9.59 -18.83
CA GLY A 11 -1.77 -8.44 -19.59
C GLY A 11 -2.17 -7.07 -19.04
N ALA A 12 -1.35 -6.08 -19.37
CA ALA A 12 -1.49 -4.68 -18.96
C ALA A 12 -2.71 -3.93 -19.57
N SER A 13 -3.68 -4.62 -20.16
CA SER A 13 -4.86 -4.03 -20.79
C SER A 13 -6.13 -4.84 -20.46
N PRO A 14 -6.75 -4.59 -19.30
CA PRO A 14 -7.85 -5.38 -18.73
C PRO A 14 -9.22 -4.91 -19.28
N ARG A 15 -9.39 -4.91 -20.61
CA ARG A 15 -10.61 -4.36 -21.23
C ARG A 15 -11.71 -5.41 -21.33
N VAL A 16 -12.94 -5.01 -20.99
CA VAL A 16 -14.14 -5.83 -21.19
C VAL A 16 -15.04 -5.16 -22.23
N PHE A 17 -15.73 -5.96 -23.06
CA PHE A 17 -16.70 -5.46 -24.04
C PHE A 17 -18.11 -6.02 -23.79
N PRO A 18 -19.16 -5.17 -23.75
CA PRO A 18 -19.09 -3.70 -23.72
C PRO A 18 -18.36 -3.19 -22.46
N ARG A 19 -17.77 -1.99 -22.54
CA ARG A 19 -17.10 -1.39 -21.38
C ARG A 19 -18.15 -0.99 -20.34
N PRO A 20 -17.92 -1.26 -19.05
CA PRO A 20 -18.81 -0.80 -17.99
C PRO A 20 -18.72 0.72 -17.85
N GLU A 21 -19.74 1.30 -17.24
CA GLU A 21 -19.69 2.69 -16.80
C GLU A 21 -18.66 2.87 -15.68
N TYR A 22 -17.96 3.99 -15.70
CA TYR A 22 -16.98 4.35 -14.69
C TYR A 22 -17.63 5.36 -13.72
N PRO A 23 -17.14 5.47 -12.47
CA PRO A 23 -17.62 6.44 -11.52
C PRO A 23 -17.60 7.87 -12.10
N PRO A 24 -18.60 8.71 -11.76
CA PRO A 24 -18.64 10.09 -12.20
C PRO A 24 -17.38 10.85 -11.77
N VAL A 25 -16.96 11.83 -12.58
CA VAL A 25 -15.76 12.63 -12.30
C VAL A 25 -15.75 13.26 -10.91
N MET A 26 -16.93 13.64 -10.38
CA MET A 26 -17.03 14.26 -9.06
C MET A 26 -16.69 13.29 -7.93
N GLU A 27 -17.07 12.01 -8.05
CA GLU A 27 -16.73 10.99 -7.07
C GLU A 27 -15.22 10.73 -7.04
N VAL A 28 -14.61 10.66 -8.23
CA VAL A 28 -13.16 10.49 -8.39
C VAL A 28 -12.40 11.70 -7.84
N ALA A 29 -12.88 12.91 -8.11
CA ALA A 29 -12.29 14.14 -7.57
C ALA A 29 -12.36 14.20 -6.04
N LEU A 30 -13.48 13.78 -5.44
CA LEU A 30 -13.63 13.69 -3.99
C LEU A 30 -12.70 12.64 -3.37
N SER A 31 -12.56 11.47 -4.01
CA SER A 31 -11.58 10.45 -3.60
C SER A 31 -10.15 11.01 -3.66
N PHE A 32 -9.78 11.72 -4.72
CA PHE A 32 -8.47 12.37 -4.82
C PHE A 32 -8.24 13.38 -3.70
N VAL A 33 -9.22 14.24 -3.39
CA VAL A 33 -9.12 15.20 -2.28
C VAL A 33 -8.96 14.48 -0.94
N LYS A 34 -9.76 13.44 -0.70
CA LYS A 34 -9.67 12.61 0.51
C LYS A 34 -8.28 11.97 0.65
N GLU A 35 -7.81 11.26 -0.36
CA GLU A 35 -6.58 10.46 -0.27
C GLU A 35 -5.32 11.34 -0.33
N VAL A 36 -5.24 12.22 -1.32
CA VAL A 36 -4.01 12.98 -1.60
C VAL A 36 -3.88 14.19 -0.69
N ILE A 37 -4.93 14.99 -0.56
CA ILE A 37 -4.87 16.25 0.17
C ILE A 37 -5.09 16.04 1.66
N TRP A 38 -6.14 15.31 2.05
CA TRP A 38 -6.45 15.13 3.46
C TRP A 38 -5.60 14.05 4.12
N GLN A 39 -5.76 12.79 3.68
CA GLN A 39 -5.06 11.65 4.27
C GLN A 39 -3.55 11.73 4.07
N GLY A 40 -3.08 12.15 2.89
CA GLY A 40 -1.66 12.42 2.64
C GLY A 40 -1.21 13.75 3.24
N GLY A 41 -1.65 14.85 2.65
CA GLY A 41 -1.21 16.22 2.96
C GLY A 41 -1.42 16.66 4.42
N VAL A 42 -2.68 16.80 4.83
CA VAL A 42 -3.06 17.39 6.13
C VAL A 42 -2.66 16.48 7.28
N THR A 43 -3.00 15.19 7.21
CA THR A 43 -2.65 14.22 8.26
C THR A 43 -1.13 14.08 8.38
N GLY A 44 -0.38 14.01 7.27
CA GLY A 44 1.08 13.93 7.31
C GLY A 44 1.71 15.17 7.97
N ALA A 45 1.22 16.37 7.65
CA ALA A 45 1.67 17.60 8.30
C ALA A 45 1.37 17.58 9.81
N PHE A 46 0.15 17.23 10.21
CA PHE A 46 -0.25 17.11 11.61
C PHE A 46 0.62 16.11 12.38
N LEU A 47 0.81 14.90 11.83
CA LEU A 47 1.65 13.87 12.44
C LEU A 47 3.11 14.31 12.55
N THR A 48 3.62 15.07 11.58
CA THR A 48 4.97 15.63 11.64
C THR A 48 5.12 16.59 12.82
N PHE A 49 4.18 17.53 13.01
CA PHE A 49 4.21 18.43 14.16
C PHE A 49 4.09 17.67 15.48
N TRP A 50 3.17 16.71 15.55
CA TRP A 50 2.93 15.93 16.77
C TRP A 50 4.15 15.06 17.15
N ALA A 51 4.83 14.46 16.16
CA ALA A 51 5.97 13.60 16.39
C ALA A 51 7.30 14.36 16.60
N PHE A 52 7.35 15.67 16.34
CA PHE A 52 8.59 16.43 16.35
C PHE A 52 9.31 16.50 17.71
N PRO A 53 8.63 16.65 18.86
CA PRO A 53 9.31 16.58 20.15
C PRO A 53 10.00 15.22 20.39
N GLY A 54 9.36 14.12 19.97
CA GLY A 54 9.95 12.78 20.04
C GLY A 54 11.14 12.62 19.09
N TYR A 55 11.04 13.18 17.88
CA TYR A 55 12.17 13.26 16.94
C TYR A 55 13.37 13.96 17.56
N GLN A 56 13.17 15.15 18.14
CA GLN A 56 14.23 15.91 18.80
C GLN A 56 14.87 15.12 19.95
N TRP A 57 14.06 14.48 20.79
CA TRP A 57 14.55 13.65 21.89
C TRP A 57 15.42 12.48 21.40
N THR A 58 14.96 11.70 20.41
CA THR A 58 15.76 10.58 19.87
C THR A 58 17.05 11.05 19.22
N ARG A 59 17.07 12.26 18.64
CA ARG A 59 18.27 12.86 18.06
C ARG A 59 19.27 13.31 19.13
N GLU A 60 18.79 13.94 20.20
CA GLU A 60 19.64 14.32 21.33
C GLU A 60 20.29 13.10 21.96
N LEU A 61 19.53 12.02 22.13
CA LEU A 61 20.05 10.72 22.58
C LEU A 61 21.12 10.18 21.62
N ALA A 62 20.86 10.20 20.30
CA ALA A 62 21.84 9.76 19.31
C ALA A 62 23.13 10.58 19.38
N ARG A 63 23.04 11.90 19.63
CA ARG A 63 24.19 12.78 19.81
C ARG A 63 24.97 12.46 21.09
N GLU A 64 24.28 12.19 22.20
CA GLU A 64 24.90 11.80 23.48
C GLU A 64 25.76 10.54 23.34
N TYR A 65 25.29 9.57 22.56
CA TYR A 65 26.01 8.32 22.27
C TYR A 65 26.91 8.40 21.03
N GLU A 66 27.19 9.60 20.51
CA GLU A 66 28.06 9.83 19.33
C GLU A 66 27.67 9.01 18.09
N VAL A 67 26.37 8.72 17.92
CA VAL A 67 25.84 7.99 16.78
C VAL A 67 25.88 8.89 15.55
N SER A 68 26.59 8.47 14.50
CA SER A 68 26.65 9.23 13.25
C SER A 68 25.26 9.42 12.63
N ASP A 69 25.04 10.58 12.01
CA ASP A 69 23.79 10.92 11.29
C ASP A 69 23.31 9.82 10.34
N LYS A 70 24.24 9.22 9.61
CA LYS A 70 24.00 8.11 8.69
C LYS A 70 23.45 6.88 9.40
N LEU A 71 24.06 6.51 10.52
CA LEU A 71 23.63 5.37 11.32
C LEU A 71 22.30 5.65 12.02
N TYR A 72 22.13 6.84 12.58
CA TYR A 72 20.86 7.27 13.19
C TYR A 72 19.71 7.22 12.18
N PHE A 73 19.89 7.77 10.97
CA PHE A 73 18.88 7.71 9.92
C PHE A 73 18.52 6.27 9.53
N ALA A 74 19.52 5.39 9.41
CA ALA A 74 19.31 3.97 9.11
C ALA A 74 18.55 3.24 10.22
N ILE A 75 18.92 3.45 11.48
CA ILE A 75 18.24 2.88 12.65
C ILE A 75 16.79 3.34 12.70
N MET A 76 16.54 4.65 12.65
CA MET A 76 15.20 5.20 12.78
C MET A 76 14.28 4.79 11.64
N THR A 77 14.77 4.80 10.39
CA THR A 77 13.99 4.33 9.24
C THR A 77 13.64 2.84 9.38
N SER A 78 14.61 2.01 9.79
CA SER A 78 14.40 0.57 9.99
C SER A 78 13.43 0.29 11.13
N LEU A 79 13.52 1.04 12.23
CA LEU A 79 12.61 0.95 13.37
C LEU A 79 11.19 1.35 12.98
N VAL A 80 11.01 2.49 12.30
CA VAL A 80 9.70 2.94 11.83
C VAL A 80 9.07 1.88 10.92
N HIS A 81 9.83 1.39 9.95
CA HIS A 81 9.37 0.34 9.04
C HIS A 81 8.96 -0.93 9.79
N THR A 82 9.86 -1.45 10.64
CA THR A 82 9.66 -2.72 11.37
C THR A 82 8.50 -2.62 12.36
N VAL A 83 8.40 -1.51 13.09
CA VAL A 83 7.32 -1.30 14.07
C VAL A 83 5.98 -1.26 13.37
N ILE A 84 5.84 -0.52 12.27
CA ILE A 84 4.55 -0.47 11.53
C ILE A 84 4.23 -1.83 10.90
N TYR A 85 5.22 -2.54 10.34
CA TYR A 85 5.05 -3.91 9.86
C TYR A 85 4.51 -4.83 10.95
N LEU A 86 5.11 -4.83 12.14
CA LEU A 86 4.69 -5.68 13.24
C LEU A 86 3.31 -5.27 13.77
N VAL A 87 3.11 -3.98 14.08
CA VAL A 87 1.88 -3.48 14.69
C VAL A 87 0.67 -3.72 13.79
N CYS A 88 0.73 -3.33 12.51
CA CYS A 88 -0.40 -3.51 11.59
C CYS A 88 -0.70 -5.00 11.37
N ASN A 89 0.32 -5.80 11.05
CA ASN A 89 0.11 -7.20 10.67
C ASN A 89 -0.26 -8.07 11.87
N PHE A 90 0.33 -7.86 13.04
CA PHE A 90 -0.14 -8.54 14.26
C PHE A 90 -1.53 -8.04 14.67
N GLY A 91 -1.86 -6.77 14.44
CA GLY A 91 -3.22 -6.25 14.61
C GLY A 91 -4.25 -7.06 13.84
N PHE A 92 -4.05 -7.23 12.52
CA PHE A 92 -4.93 -8.06 11.68
C PHE A 92 -4.91 -9.53 12.06
N TYR A 93 -3.75 -10.09 12.42
CA TYR A 93 -3.66 -11.46 12.93
C TYR A 93 -4.47 -11.67 14.21
N PHE A 94 -4.44 -10.72 15.15
CA PHE A 94 -5.23 -10.82 16.37
C PHE A 94 -6.72 -10.63 16.09
N MET A 95 -7.11 -9.78 15.14
CA MET A 95 -8.50 -9.70 14.69
C MET A 95 -9.00 -11.05 14.15
N ASP A 96 -8.17 -11.76 13.38
CA ASP A 96 -8.47 -13.12 12.91
C ASP A 96 -8.53 -14.12 14.05
N LYS A 97 -7.55 -14.12 14.94
CA LYS A 97 -7.42 -15.10 16.02
C LYS A 97 -8.53 -15.01 17.05
N TYR A 98 -8.98 -13.79 17.35
CA TYR A 98 -10.00 -13.51 18.36
C TYR A 98 -11.36 -13.17 17.76
N GLU A 99 -11.55 -13.40 16.46
CA GLU A 99 -12.81 -13.16 15.73
C GLU A 99 -13.36 -11.73 15.92
N MET A 100 -12.47 -10.74 15.99
CA MET A 100 -12.85 -9.32 16.06
C MET A 100 -13.10 -8.76 14.66
N ALA A 101 -14.04 -7.82 14.54
CA ALA A 101 -14.30 -7.06 13.31
C ALA A 101 -14.57 -7.93 12.07
N GLN A 102 -15.10 -9.15 12.24
CA GLN A 102 -15.29 -10.12 11.17
C GLN A 102 -16.34 -9.67 10.14
N GLU A 103 -17.21 -8.72 10.50
CA GLU A 103 -18.14 -8.05 9.58
C GLU A 103 -17.45 -7.25 8.46
N TYR A 104 -16.17 -6.92 8.64
CA TYR A 104 -15.32 -6.23 7.65
C TYR A 104 -14.39 -7.19 6.90
N LYS A 105 -14.35 -8.47 7.27
CA LYS A 105 -13.47 -9.46 6.63
C LYS A 105 -14.04 -9.92 5.29
N LEU A 106 -13.20 -9.97 4.27
CA LEU A 106 -13.55 -10.45 2.93
C LEU A 106 -13.45 -11.98 2.88
N GLU A 107 -14.51 -12.67 2.43
CA GLU A 107 -14.47 -14.14 2.38
C GLU A 107 -13.42 -14.67 1.39
N ARG A 108 -12.72 -15.72 1.82
CA ARG A 108 -11.68 -16.40 1.05
C ARG A 108 -12.18 -17.74 0.54
N LYS A 109 -11.92 -18.03 -0.73
CA LYS A 109 -12.13 -19.36 -1.32
C LYS A 109 -10.98 -20.30 -0.89
N PRO A 110 -11.15 -21.63 -0.88
CA PRO A 110 -10.11 -22.55 -0.43
C PRO A 110 -8.74 -22.38 -1.11
N HIS A 111 -8.71 -22.06 -2.42
CA HIS A 111 -7.46 -21.82 -3.16
C HIS A 111 -6.79 -20.47 -2.85
N MET A 112 -7.50 -19.56 -2.17
CA MET A 112 -6.98 -18.26 -1.75
C MET A 112 -6.27 -18.34 -0.40
N THR A 113 -6.42 -19.46 0.32
CA THR A 113 -5.72 -19.71 1.57
C THR A 113 -4.31 -20.23 1.28
N PRO A 114 -3.24 -19.57 1.77
CA PRO A 114 -1.88 -19.98 1.48
C PRO A 114 -1.51 -21.29 2.19
N SER A 115 -0.61 -22.06 1.58
CA SER A 115 -0.02 -23.22 2.24
C SER A 115 0.95 -22.82 3.35
N ALA A 116 1.14 -23.68 4.36
CA ALA A 116 2.13 -23.46 5.41
C ALA A 116 3.57 -23.33 4.86
N LYS A 117 3.87 -23.95 3.72
CA LYS A 117 5.17 -23.78 3.04
C LYS A 117 5.35 -22.35 2.53
N LEU A 118 4.31 -21.79 1.89
CA LEU A 118 4.33 -20.43 1.38
C LEU A 118 4.43 -19.40 2.51
N MET A 119 3.67 -19.60 3.60
CA MET A 119 3.76 -18.76 4.81
C MET A 119 5.17 -18.76 5.41
N ARG A 120 5.82 -19.93 5.52
CA ARG A 120 7.20 -20.02 6.03
C ARG A 120 8.19 -19.31 5.12
N LYS A 121 8.08 -19.47 3.81
CA LYS A 121 8.94 -18.77 2.84
C LYS A 121 8.81 -17.26 2.99
N MET A 122 7.57 -16.74 3.00
CA MET A 122 7.30 -15.32 3.23
C MET A 122 7.89 -14.83 4.56
N ALA A 123 7.69 -15.57 5.66
CA ALA A 123 8.21 -15.18 6.97
C ALA A 123 9.75 -15.15 7.04
N THR A 124 10.42 -16.08 6.34
CA THR A 124 11.88 -16.08 6.21
C THR A 124 12.37 -14.87 5.43
N GLU A 125 11.78 -14.60 4.27
CA GLU A 125 12.15 -13.45 3.43
C GLU A 125 11.87 -12.12 4.14
N ALA A 126 10.74 -11.98 4.81
CA ALA A 126 10.41 -10.80 5.62
C ALA A 126 11.42 -10.61 6.76
N THR A 127 11.78 -11.67 7.49
CA THR A 127 12.77 -11.60 8.56
C THR A 127 14.14 -11.12 8.03
N ILE A 128 14.60 -11.68 6.91
CA ILE A 128 15.86 -11.25 6.27
C ILE A 128 15.75 -9.79 5.80
N GLY A 129 14.62 -9.43 5.20
CA GLY A 129 14.31 -8.07 4.77
C GLY A 129 14.43 -7.07 5.90
N GLN A 130 13.69 -7.29 6.99
CA GLN A 130 13.63 -6.39 8.13
C GLN A 130 14.96 -6.28 8.90
N LEU A 131 15.66 -7.40 9.11
CA LEU A 131 16.84 -7.44 9.98
C LEU A 131 18.18 -7.19 9.26
N ILE A 132 18.25 -7.43 7.96
CA ILE A 132 19.51 -7.40 7.21
C ILE A 132 19.39 -6.48 6.00
N THR A 133 18.49 -6.78 5.06
CA THR A 133 18.47 -6.11 3.76
C THR A 133 18.07 -4.64 3.89
N SER A 134 16.96 -4.34 4.54
CA SER A 134 16.45 -2.97 4.67
C SER A 134 17.40 -2.06 5.47
N PRO A 135 17.94 -2.44 6.65
CA PRO A 135 18.90 -1.62 7.36
C PRO A 135 20.16 -1.30 6.54
N LEU A 136 20.70 -2.29 5.82
CA LEU A 136 21.88 -2.09 4.96
C LEU A 136 21.56 -1.16 3.80
N ILE A 137 20.44 -1.37 3.10
CA ILE A 137 20.03 -0.51 1.98
C ILE A 137 19.88 0.93 2.47
N VAL A 138 19.15 1.17 3.56
CA VAL A 138 18.94 2.54 4.07
C VAL A 138 20.26 3.18 4.49
N TYR A 139 21.15 2.43 5.15
CA TYR A 139 22.47 2.93 5.51
C TYR A 139 23.23 3.43 4.28
N PHE A 140 23.26 2.65 3.18
CA PHE A 140 23.93 3.09 1.95
C PHE A 140 23.14 4.11 1.13
N LEU A 141 21.83 4.26 1.36
CA LEU A 141 20.98 5.22 0.66
C LEU A 141 21.05 6.62 1.27
N TYR A 142 21.48 6.77 2.52
CA TYR A 142 21.59 8.07 3.19
C TYR A 142 22.34 9.17 2.39
N PRO A 143 23.51 8.92 1.77
CA PRO A 143 24.17 9.92 0.95
C PRO A 143 23.33 10.37 -0.26
N VAL A 144 22.49 9.49 -0.80
CA VAL A 144 21.57 9.81 -1.90
C VAL A 144 20.48 10.75 -1.41
N PHE A 145 19.92 10.52 -0.21
CA PHE A 145 19.02 11.47 0.43
C PHE A 145 19.67 12.85 0.62
N LYS A 146 20.93 12.90 1.07
CA LYS A 146 21.67 14.16 1.20
C LYS A 146 21.92 14.84 -0.15
N TYR A 147 22.24 14.06 -1.19
CA TYR A 147 22.45 14.57 -2.55
C TYR A 147 21.19 15.25 -3.11
N PHE A 148 20.01 14.67 -2.91
CA PHE A 148 18.74 15.27 -3.32
C PHE A 148 18.19 16.31 -2.34
N GLY A 149 19.01 16.80 -1.41
CA GLY A 149 18.65 17.93 -0.57
C GLY A 149 17.84 17.59 0.68
N MET A 150 17.88 16.34 1.17
CA MET A 150 17.34 16.03 2.51
C MET A 150 17.98 16.96 3.55
N TYR A 151 17.15 17.52 4.42
CA TYR A 151 17.58 18.54 5.36
C TYR A 151 18.63 17.99 6.33
N ALA A 152 19.39 18.88 6.97
CA ALA A 152 20.18 18.47 8.13
C ALA A 152 19.25 17.91 9.20
N LEU A 153 19.72 16.97 10.01
CA LEU A 153 18.86 16.36 11.04
C LEU A 153 18.47 17.36 12.14
N ASP A 154 19.16 18.51 12.26
CA ASP A 154 18.84 19.60 13.21
C ASP A 154 17.86 20.59 12.66
N ALA A 155 17.55 20.50 11.36
CA ALA A 155 16.82 21.56 10.71
C ALA A 155 15.49 21.78 11.44
N PRO A 156 15.07 23.04 11.63
CA PRO A 156 13.73 23.29 12.13
C PRO A 156 12.71 22.69 11.15
N LEU A 157 11.51 22.39 11.66
CA LEU A 157 10.43 21.96 10.78
C LEU A 157 10.13 23.03 9.71
N PRO A 158 9.84 22.60 8.47
CA PRO A 158 9.18 23.46 7.50
C PRO A 158 7.84 24.00 8.04
N ASP A 159 7.36 25.09 7.44
CA ASP A 159 6.02 25.59 7.74
C ASP A 159 4.90 24.62 7.32
N ILE A 160 3.68 24.82 7.86
CA ILE A 160 2.53 23.95 7.59
C ILE A 160 2.26 23.78 6.08
N PRO A 161 2.24 24.85 5.25
CA PRO A 161 2.03 24.70 3.82
C PRO A 161 3.11 23.86 3.12
N SER A 162 4.38 24.01 3.50
CA SER A 162 5.49 23.22 2.95
C SER A 162 5.39 21.76 3.35
N LEU A 163 4.95 21.46 4.58
CA LEU A 163 4.68 20.10 5.02
C LEU A 163 3.56 19.46 4.22
N ILE A 164 2.41 20.13 4.09
CA ILE A 164 1.29 19.64 3.27
C ILE A 164 1.75 19.39 1.84
N LYS A 165 2.48 20.33 1.23
CA LYS A 165 3.05 20.17 -0.11
C LYS A 165 3.96 18.95 -0.22
N THR A 166 4.83 18.72 0.78
CA THR A 166 5.75 17.57 0.80
C THR A 166 4.99 16.25 0.70
N PHE A 167 3.94 16.08 1.51
CA PHE A 167 3.15 14.84 1.49
C PHE A 167 2.26 14.70 0.25
N VAL A 168 1.68 15.80 -0.25
CA VAL A 168 0.91 15.80 -1.51
C VAL A 168 1.78 15.39 -2.69
N VAL A 169 2.98 15.97 -2.82
CA VAL A 169 3.95 15.60 -3.87
C VAL A 169 4.41 14.16 -3.69
N GLY A 170 4.69 13.74 -2.46
CA GLY A 170 4.99 12.36 -2.09
C GLY A 170 3.94 11.39 -2.63
N HIS A 171 2.67 11.69 -2.39
CA HIS A 171 1.56 10.84 -2.78
C HIS A 171 1.30 10.80 -4.27
N MET A 172 1.35 11.94 -4.94
CA MET A 172 1.23 11.98 -6.41
C MET A 172 2.36 11.21 -7.09
N PHE A 173 3.60 11.37 -6.59
CA PHE A 173 4.75 10.64 -7.14
C PHE A 173 4.60 9.14 -6.96
N ASN A 174 4.20 8.71 -5.76
CA ASN A 174 3.96 7.31 -5.45
C ASN A 174 2.88 6.72 -6.37
N ASP A 175 1.73 7.35 -6.48
CA ASP A 175 0.58 6.74 -7.17
C ASP A 175 0.80 6.66 -8.67
N ILE A 176 1.37 7.70 -9.28
CA ILE A 176 1.73 7.69 -10.71
C ILE A 176 2.84 6.67 -10.97
N GLY A 177 3.90 6.68 -10.13
CA GLY A 177 5.03 5.77 -10.26
C GLY A 177 4.60 4.31 -10.13
N PHE A 178 3.91 4.00 -9.03
CA PHE A 178 3.40 2.66 -8.73
C PHE A 178 2.46 2.17 -9.83
N TYR A 179 1.50 3.00 -10.27
CA TYR A 179 0.57 2.63 -11.35
C TYR A 179 1.32 2.12 -12.58
N TRP A 180 2.30 2.90 -13.08
CA TRP A 180 2.98 2.58 -14.32
C TRP A 180 3.90 1.37 -14.19
N THR A 181 4.66 1.28 -13.10
CA THR A 181 5.58 0.15 -12.89
C THR A 181 4.82 -1.14 -12.58
N HIS A 182 3.75 -1.07 -11.79
CA HIS A 182 2.88 -2.20 -11.51
C HIS A 182 2.19 -2.70 -12.78
N ARG A 183 1.57 -1.80 -13.55
CA ARG A 183 0.99 -2.14 -14.85
C ARG A 183 2.01 -2.75 -15.82
N LEU A 184 3.22 -2.20 -15.86
CA LEU A 184 4.33 -2.73 -16.66
C LEU A 184 4.68 -4.17 -16.23
N PHE A 185 4.71 -4.45 -14.93
CA PHE A 185 4.99 -5.78 -14.41
C PHE A 185 3.87 -6.80 -14.63
N HIS A 186 2.66 -6.35 -14.96
CA HIS A 186 1.60 -7.20 -15.50
C HIS A 186 1.71 -7.51 -16.99
N CYS A 187 2.71 -6.96 -17.70
CA CYS A 187 3.04 -7.44 -19.03
C CYS A 187 3.56 -8.88 -18.96
N LYS A 188 3.06 -9.76 -19.85
CA LYS A 188 3.35 -11.20 -19.86
C LYS A 188 4.83 -11.57 -19.67
N ALA A 189 5.74 -10.82 -20.30
CA ALA A 189 7.18 -11.05 -20.22
C ALA A 189 7.78 -10.76 -18.83
N LEU A 190 7.25 -9.76 -18.13
CA LEU A 190 7.75 -9.32 -16.82
C LEU A 190 7.00 -10.00 -15.68
N TYR A 191 5.71 -10.28 -15.85
CA TYR A 191 4.85 -10.90 -14.83
C TYR A 191 5.45 -12.20 -14.30
N LYS A 192 5.75 -13.15 -15.20
CA LYS A 192 6.28 -14.46 -14.79
C LYS A 192 7.62 -14.35 -14.04
N ARG A 193 8.41 -13.31 -14.33
CA ARG A 193 9.77 -13.15 -13.82
C ARG A 193 9.82 -12.35 -12.52
N PHE A 194 9.03 -11.29 -12.41
CA PHE A 194 9.15 -10.31 -11.33
C PHE A 194 7.89 -10.24 -10.47
N HIS A 195 6.69 -10.31 -11.05
CA HIS A 195 5.46 -10.03 -10.30
C HIS A 195 4.70 -11.27 -9.79
N LYS A 196 4.96 -12.44 -10.39
CA LYS A 196 4.26 -13.67 -10.04
C LYS A 196 4.45 -14.06 -8.57
N GLN A 197 5.61 -13.75 -7.98
CA GLN A 197 5.89 -14.03 -6.57
C GLN A 197 4.88 -13.32 -5.66
N HIS A 198 4.63 -12.04 -5.90
CA HIS A 198 3.65 -11.25 -5.16
C HIS A 198 2.23 -11.85 -5.26
N HIS A 199 1.86 -12.32 -6.46
CA HIS A 199 0.59 -12.98 -6.73
C HIS A 199 0.50 -14.45 -6.28
N GLU A 200 1.53 -15.02 -5.65
CA GLU A 200 1.40 -16.34 -4.99
C GLU A 200 0.38 -16.30 -3.84
N PHE A 201 0.14 -15.11 -3.27
CA PHE A 201 -0.93 -14.84 -2.33
C PHE A 201 -2.16 -14.27 -3.05
N THR A 202 -3.00 -15.16 -3.59
CA THR A 202 -4.24 -14.77 -4.30
C THR A 202 -5.28 -14.15 -3.37
N GLY A 203 -5.42 -14.68 -2.15
CA GLY A 203 -6.09 -13.96 -1.08
C GLY A 203 -5.08 -13.07 -0.40
N THR A 204 -5.32 -11.76 -0.36
CA THR A 204 -4.37 -10.86 0.28
C THR A 204 -4.26 -11.16 1.78
N ILE A 205 -3.03 -11.09 2.29
CA ILE A 205 -2.72 -11.16 3.72
C ILE A 205 -1.68 -10.07 4.00
N GLY A 206 -1.87 -9.31 5.09
CA GLY A 206 -1.01 -8.16 5.41
C GLY A 206 0.49 -8.51 5.46
N PHE A 207 0.87 -9.61 6.14
CA PHE A 207 2.27 -10.05 6.21
C PHE A 207 2.91 -10.33 4.84
N ALA A 208 2.10 -10.64 3.82
CA ALA A 208 2.58 -10.92 2.47
C ALA A 208 2.63 -9.67 1.57
N ALA A 209 2.26 -8.48 2.07
CA ALA A 209 2.20 -7.26 1.26
C ALA A 209 3.54 -6.89 0.63
N GLU A 210 4.65 -7.19 1.32
CA GLU A 210 6.00 -6.93 0.85
C GLU A 210 6.70 -8.18 0.27
N TYR A 211 6.01 -9.32 0.21
CA TYR A 211 6.56 -10.55 -0.35
C TYR A 211 6.57 -10.45 -1.89
N ALA A 212 7.69 -9.99 -2.44
CA ALA A 212 7.84 -9.72 -3.86
C ALA A 212 9.28 -9.99 -4.32
N ASN A 213 9.47 -10.09 -5.64
CA ASN A 213 10.80 -10.21 -6.20
C ASN A 213 11.64 -8.96 -5.88
N PRO A 214 12.96 -9.05 -5.61
CA PRO A 214 13.78 -7.88 -5.31
C PRO A 214 13.72 -6.76 -6.36
N VAL A 215 13.59 -7.11 -7.64
CA VAL A 215 13.42 -6.10 -8.72
C VAL A 215 12.09 -5.39 -8.58
N GLU A 216 11.03 -6.10 -8.22
CA GLU A 216 9.73 -5.51 -7.95
C GLU A 216 9.75 -4.61 -6.72
N VAL A 217 10.36 -5.09 -5.63
CA VAL A 217 10.55 -4.31 -4.41
C VAL A 217 11.23 -2.98 -4.74
N ILE A 218 12.29 -2.97 -5.54
CA ILE A 218 12.98 -1.72 -5.88
C ILE A 218 12.15 -0.84 -6.83
N VAL A 219 11.67 -1.39 -7.94
CA VAL A 219 11.11 -0.61 -9.05
C VAL A 219 9.67 -0.20 -8.81
N SER A 220 8.82 -1.09 -8.28
CA SER A 220 7.41 -0.79 -8.03
C SER A 220 7.16 -0.31 -6.63
N ASN A 221 7.91 -0.74 -5.62
CA ASN A 221 7.61 -0.37 -4.23
C ASN A 221 8.48 0.79 -3.77
N GLN A 222 9.80 0.60 -3.68
CA GLN A 222 10.71 1.55 -3.05
C GLN A 222 10.84 2.85 -3.86
N ILE A 223 11.12 2.80 -5.17
CA ILE A 223 11.28 4.01 -5.98
C ILE A 223 10.00 4.88 -5.97
N PRO A 224 8.79 4.35 -6.24
CA PRO A 224 7.58 5.15 -6.15
C PRO A 224 7.30 5.66 -4.73
N THR A 225 7.45 4.80 -3.72
CA THR A 225 7.17 5.17 -2.33
C THR A 225 8.13 6.27 -1.87
N VAL A 226 9.44 6.08 -1.94
CA VAL A 226 10.40 7.04 -1.36
C VAL A 226 10.74 8.18 -2.31
N GLY A 227 10.51 8.04 -3.61
CA GLY A 227 10.95 8.99 -4.62
C GLY A 227 10.42 10.40 -4.41
N GLY A 228 9.17 10.55 -3.99
CA GLY A 228 8.59 11.88 -3.75
C GLY A 228 9.17 12.62 -2.55
N VAL A 229 9.59 11.92 -1.49
CA VAL A 229 10.28 12.54 -0.35
C VAL A 229 11.80 12.60 -0.53
N LEU A 230 12.34 11.77 -1.42
CA LEU A 230 13.75 11.74 -1.80
C LEU A 230 14.08 12.87 -2.78
N PHE A 231 13.51 12.85 -3.98
CA PHE A 231 13.90 13.72 -5.10
C PHE A 231 13.53 15.19 -4.89
N PHE A 232 12.60 15.48 -3.98
CA PHE A 232 12.16 16.84 -3.67
C PHE A 232 12.70 17.36 -2.32
N GLY A 233 13.61 16.62 -1.67
CA GLY A 233 14.29 17.06 -0.45
C GLY A 233 13.35 17.29 0.73
N ALA A 234 13.07 16.23 1.49
CA ALA A 234 12.23 16.34 2.69
C ALA A 234 13.05 16.50 3.99
N HIS A 235 12.38 16.98 5.05
CA HIS A 235 12.89 16.84 6.41
C HIS A 235 12.90 15.34 6.80
N PRO A 236 13.92 14.81 7.53
CA PRO A 236 14.02 13.38 7.85
C PRO A 236 12.76 12.82 8.55
N LEU A 237 12.16 13.59 9.46
CA LEU A 237 10.89 13.21 10.09
C LEU A 237 9.75 13.02 9.08
N CYS A 238 9.66 13.86 8.04
CA CYS A 238 8.65 13.71 7.00
C CYS A 238 8.85 12.42 6.21
N VAL A 239 10.10 11.99 5.97
CA VAL A 239 10.40 10.69 5.34
C VAL A 239 9.82 9.55 6.17
N TRP A 240 9.99 9.58 7.49
CA TRP A 240 9.49 8.53 8.39
C TRP A 240 7.98 8.54 8.56
N ILE A 241 7.37 9.71 8.72
CA ILE A 241 5.90 9.84 8.74
C ILE A 241 5.31 9.33 7.43
N TRP A 242 5.90 9.71 6.30
CA TRP A 242 5.48 9.25 4.98
C TRP A 242 5.56 7.73 4.82
N ILE A 243 6.69 7.13 5.19
CA ILE A 243 6.86 5.66 5.19
C ILE A 243 5.78 5.00 6.07
N GLY A 244 5.56 5.50 7.29
CA GLY A 244 4.56 4.95 8.19
C GLY A 244 3.15 4.98 7.61
N MET A 245 2.74 6.11 7.03
CA MET A 245 1.43 6.26 6.39
C MET A 245 1.26 5.33 5.18
N ARG A 246 2.29 5.24 4.33
CA ARG A 246 2.25 4.34 3.16
C ARG A 246 2.19 2.87 3.56
N LEU A 247 2.94 2.47 4.57
CA LEU A 247 2.90 1.11 5.10
C LEU A 247 1.54 0.78 5.72
N GLN A 248 0.95 1.70 6.49
CA GLN A 248 -0.40 1.53 7.04
C GLN A 248 -1.41 1.24 5.91
N GLN A 249 -1.44 2.10 4.87
CA GLN A 249 -2.34 1.92 3.73
C GLN A 249 -2.08 0.58 3.03
N THR A 250 -0.82 0.23 2.78
CA THR A 250 -0.43 -1.02 2.12
C THR A 250 -0.88 -2.25 2.91
N TYR A 251 -0.65 -2.29 4.22
CA TYR A 251 -1.04 -3.44 5.04
C TYR A 251 -2.55 -3.55 5.18
N GLU A 252 -3.27 -2.43 5.28
CA GLU A 252 -4.73 -2.45 5.24
C GLU A 252 -5.22 -3.02 3.90
N ALA A 253 -4.67 -2.53 2.77
CA ALA A 253 -5.06 -2.98 1.44
C ALA A 253 -4.76 -4.46 1.16
N HIS A 254 -3.84 -5.06 1.91
CA HIS A 254 -3.51 -6.46 1.85
C HIS A 254 -4.11 -7.29 2.98
N SER A 255 -4.69 -6.70 4.00
CA SER A 255 -5.10 -7.41 5.22
C SER A 255 -6.17 -8.48 4.99
N GLY A 256 -6.98 -8.32 3.93
CA GLY A 256 -8.23 -9.06 3.75
C GLY A 256 -9.41 -8.50 4.54
N TYR A 257 -9.24 -7.34 5.15
CA TYR A 257 -10.28 -6.54 5.77
C TYR A 257 -10.58 -5.30 4.92
N CYS A 258 -11.85 -4.93 4.84
CA CYS A 258 -12.31 -3.68 4.23
C CYS A 258 -13.29 -3.02 5.22
N PHE A 259 -12.83 -1.94 5.87
CA PHE A 259 -13.57 -1.26 6.94
C PHE A 259 -14.67 -0.32 6.45
N GLU A 260 -15.22 -0.56 5.26
CA GLU A 260 -16.27 0.28 4.67
C GLU A 260 -17.43 0.49 5.65
N GLY A 261 -17.73 1.77 5.93
CA GLY A 261 -18.83 2.16 6.80
C GLY A 261 -18.51 2.15 8.31
N HIS A 262 -17.33 1.69 8.73
CA HIS A 262 -16.84 1.82 10.10
C HIS A 262 -16.63 3.30 10.47
N ILE A 263 -16.64 3.63 11.76
CA ILE A 263 -16.42 5.02 12.21
C ILE A 263 -15.06 5.57 11.77
N LEU A 264 -14.02 4.74 11.80
CA LEU A 264 -12.68 5.13 11.34
C LEU A 264 -12.64 5.38 9.82
N ASP A 265 -13.47 4.68 9.05
CA ASP A 265 -13.59 4.91 7.61
C ASP A 265 -14.31 6.22 7.30
N LYS A 266 -15.38 6.51 8.04
CA LYS A 266 -16.10 7.79 7.98
C LYS A 266 -15.24 8.99 8.40
N LEU A 267 -14.28 8.78 9.29
CA LEU A 267 -13.28 9.77 9.70
C LEU A 267 -12.05 9.81 8.78
N TRP A 268 -12.03 9.03 7.70
CA TRP A 268 -10.93 8.95 6.73
C TRP A 268 -9.60 8.52 7.36
N ILE A 269 -9.64 7.65 8.37
CA ILE A 269 -8.46 7.04 8.99
C ILE A 269 -8.10 5.73 8.30
N THR A 270 -9.10 4.96 7.86
CA THR A 270 -8.91 3.72 7.09
C THR A 270 -9.03 3.97 5.57
N HIS A 271 -8.61 2.99 4.79
CA HIS A 271 -8.48 3.03 3.33
C HIS A 271 -9.34 1.95 2.65
N SER A 272 -10.65 1.94 2.95
CA SER A 272 -11.59 0.92 2.47
C SER A 272 -11.61 0.77 0.95
N GLU A 273 -11.54 1.89 0.22
CA GLU A 273 -11.46 1.92 -1.25
C GLU A 273 -10.22 1.19 -1.75
N SER A 274 -9.04 1.53 -1.21
CA SER A 274 -7.79 0.87 -1.54
C SER A 274 -7.85 -0.62 -1.21
N ALA A 275 -8.48 -1.02 -0.10
CA ALA A 275 -8.58 -2.42 0.30
C ALA A 275 -9.46 -3.25 -0.64
N ALA A 276 -10.64 -2.76 -1.00
CA ALA A 276 -11.51 -3.47 -1.94
C ALA A 276 -10.91 -3.51 -3.36
N HIS A 277 -10.34 -2.39 -3.82
CA HIS A 277 -9.77 -2.24 -5.17
C HIS A 277 -8.55 -3.16 -5.36
N HIS A 278 -7.66 -3.21 -4.36
CA HIS A 278 -6.46 -4.03 -4.40
C HIS A 278 -6.72 -5.52 -4.12
N ASP A 279 -7.64 -5.87 -3.22
CA ASP A 279 -8.02 -7.27 -3.02
C ASP A 279 -8.71 -7.86 -4.27
N HIS A 280 -9.49 -7.05 -4.99
CA HIS A 280 -9.98 -7.43 -6.32
C HIS A 280 -8.83 -7.67 -7.30
N HIS A 281 -7.83 -6.77 -7.33
CA HIS A 281 -6.64 -6.94 -8.16
C HIS A 281 -5.98 -8.31 -7.95
N HIS A 282 -5.72 -8.72 -6.71
CA HIS A 282 -5.12 -10.02 -6.41
C HIS A 282 -6.01 -11.20 -6.81
N THR A 283 -7.30 -11.09 -6.55
CA THR A 283 -8.21 -12.24 -6.70
C THR A 283 -8.67 -12.44 -8.14
N ALA A 284 -8.75 -11.38 -8.93
CA ALA A 284 -9.04 -11.43 -10.37
C ALA A 284 -7.77 -11.48 -11.23
N ASN A 285 -6.67 -10.90 -10.76
CA ASN A 285 -5.42 -10.69 -11.49
C ASN A 285 -5.64 -9.98 -12.83
N GLN A 286 -6.52 -8.96 -12.83
CA GLN A 286 -6.95 -8.20 -14.00
C GLN A 286 -7.23 -6.74 -13.62
N GLY A 287 -6.45 -5.81 -14.18
CA GLY A 287 -6.64 -4.37 -13.98
C GLY A 287 -6.39 -3.91 -12.56
N ASN A 288 -6.91 -2.74 -12.19
CA ASN A 288 -6.73 -2.16 -10.85
C ASN A 288 -5.24 -2.06 -10.49
N PHE A 289 -4.44 -1.47 -11.38
CA PHE A 289 -2.98 -1.41 -11.24
C PHE A 289 -2.52 -0.28 -10.31
N GLY A 290 -3.37 0.66 -9.97
CA GLY A 290 -3.10 1.73 -9.01
C GLY A 290 -4.28 1.97 -8.09
N GLY A 291 -4.48 3.24 -7.71
CA GLY A 291 -5.67 3.68 -6.99
C GLY A 291 -6.82 4.08 -7.92
N LEU A 292 -8.00 4.32 -7.35
CA LEU A 292 -9.25 4.64 -8.06
C LEU A 292 -9.03 5.68 -9.17
N TYR A 293 -8.43 6.82 -8.86
CA TYR A 293 -8.29 7.92 -9.81
C TYR A 293 -7.28 7.62 -10.94
N THR A 294 -6.20 6.88 -10.66
CA THR A 294 -5.24 6.48 -11.70
C THR A 294 -5.85 5.44 -12.65
N ASP A 295 -6.53 4.42 -12.12
CA ASP A 295 -7.20 3.41 -12.94
C ASP A 295 -8.42 3.98 -13.68
N TRP A 296 -9.09 4.99 -13.11
CA TRP A 296 -10.11 5.76 -13.80
C TRP A 296 -9.55 6.53 -14.98
N LEU A 297 -8.47 7.29 -14.77
CA LEU A 297 -7.84 8.11 -15.81
C LEU A 297 -7.34 7.26 -16.99
N PHE A 298 -6.76 6.10 -16.70
CA PHE A 298 -6.16 5.24 -17.72
C PHE A 298 -7.06 4.09 -18.19
N GLY A 299 -8.27 3.97 -17.65
CA GLY A 299 -9.27 3.00 -18.08
C GLY A 299 -8.89 1.55 -17.79
N THR A 300 -8.36 1.27 -16.59
CA THR A 300 -7.83 -0.05 -16.21
C THR A 300 -8.63 -0.74 -15.10
N MET A 301 -9.89 -0.38 -14.88
CA MET A 301 -10.77 -0.99 -13.85
C MET A 301 -12.06 -1.63 -14.39
N ASP A 302 -12.10 -2.05 -15.67
CA ASP A 302 -13.33 -2.61 -16.28
C ASP A 302 -13.86 -3.83 -15.52
N HIS A 303 -12.98 -4.74 -15.09
CA HIS A 303 -13.41 -5.94 -14.36
C HIS A 303 -14.04 -5.60 -13.01
N TYR A 304 -13.49 -4.59 -12.31
CA TYR A 304 -14.00 -4.12 -11.04
C TYR A 304 -15.34 -3.38 -11.20
N GLN A 305 -15.45 -2.51 -12.19
CA GLN A 305 -16.69 -1.79 -12.45
C GLN A 305 -17.82 -2.71 -12.94
N LYS A 306 -17.50 -3.76 -13.72
CA LYS A 306 -18.48 -4.76 -14.18
C LYS A 306 -19.18 -5.48 -13.03
N ILE A 307 -18.51 -5.66 -11.90
CA ILE A 307 -19.10 -6.30 -10.72
C ILE A 307 -19.74 -5.31 -9.75
N GLY A 308 -19.81 -4.02 -10.09
CA GLY A 308 -20.39 -2.95 -9.26
C GLY A 308 -19.39 -2.19 -8.38
N GLY A 309 -18.11 -2.15 -8.76
CA GLY A 309 -17.07 -1.42 -8.03
C GLY A 309 -16.89 -1.94 -6.60
N LYS A 310 -16.61 -1.04 -5.65
CA LYS A 310 -16.41 -1.38 -4.23
C LYS A 310 -17.61 -2.07 -3.61
N GLU A 311 -18.80 -1.49 -3.72
CA GLU A 311 -20.02 -2.05 -3.12
C GLU A 311 -20.34 -3.43 -3.68
N GLY A 312 -20.22 -3.58 -5.00
CA GLY A 312 -20.41 -4.85 -5.69
C GLY A 312 -19.39 -5.89 -5.29
N TYR A 313 -18.11 -5.51 -5.15
CA TYR A 313 -17.06 -6.41 -4.70
C TYR A 313 -17.24 -6.86 -3.25
N ILE A 314 -17.56 -5.94 -2.33
CA ILE A 314 -17.86 -6.27 -0.93
C ILE A 314 -19.07 -7.20 -0.87
N THR A 315 -20.13 -6.90 -1.61
CA THR A 315 -21.33 -7.76 -1.69
C THR A 315 -20.99 -9.15 -2.20
N LEU A 316 -20.20 -9.26 -3.27
CA LEU A 316 -19.71 -10.55 -3.80
C LEU A 316 -18.93 -11.33 -2.74
N LYS A 317 -18.11 -10.65 -1.93
CA LYS A 317 -17.28 -11.25 -0.88
C LYS A 317 -18.01 -11.53 0.43
N LYS A 318 -19.19 -10.94 0.66
CA LYS A 318 -20.07 -11.26 1.80
C LYS A 318 -21.16 -12.28 1.43
N GLY A 319 -21.55 -12.33 0.15
CA GLY A 319 -22.66 -13.13 -0.37
C GLY A 319 -22.34 -14.59 -0.68
N VAL A 320 -21.09 -15.06 -0.50
CA VAL A 320 -20.76 -16.49 -0.67
C VAL A 320 -21.32 -17.35 0.48
N LYS A 321 -21.91 -16.74 1.52
CA LYS A 321 -22.80 -17.41 2.49
C LYS A 321 -24.27 -17.57 2.07
N ALA A 322 -24.69 -17.11 0.89
CA ALA A 322 -26.09 -17.20 0.45
C ALA A 322 -26.26 -18.04 -0.83
N ALA A 323 -26.02 -19.35 -0.71
CA ALA A 323 -26.69 -20.31 -1.58
C ALA A 323 -27.52 -21.27 -0.71
N PRO A 324 -28.76 -20.92 -0.34
CA PRO A 324 -29.71 -21.95 0.07
C PRO A 324 -29.92 -22.87 -1.15
N ASN A 325 -29.62 -24.15 -0.95
CA ASN A 325 -29.99 -25.23 -1.86
C ASN A 325 -31.45 -25.03 -2.31
N LYS A 326 -31.68 -24.53 -3.52
CA LYS A 326 -32.92 -24.80 -4.24
C LYS A 326 -32.80 -26.20 -4.81
N LYS A 327 -33.03 -27.20 -3.96
CA LYS A 327 -33.61 -28.46 -4.42
C LYS A 327 -35.09 -28.18 -4.63
N ALA A 328 -35.49 -28.07 -5.89
CA ALA A 328 -36.84 -28.39 -6.33
C ALA A 328 -36.91 -29.91 -6.56
#